data_AF-A0A5C8NLZ6-F1
#
_entry.id   AF-A0A5C8NLZ6-F1
#
_cell.length_a   1.000
_cell.length_b   1.000
_cell.length_c   1.000
_cell.angle_alpha   90.00
_cell.angle_beta   90.00
_cell.angle_gamma   90.00
#
_symmetry.space_group_name_H-M   'P 1'
#
loop_
_entity.id
_entity.type
_entity.pdbx_description
1 polymer ?
#
loop_
_entity_poly.entity_id
_entity_poly.type
_entity_poly.pdbx_seq_one_letter_code
_entity_poly.pdbx_strand_id
1 'polypeptide(L)'
;MPVTLRRLVVAGALLAAVLTAPAADAATLAPATGLAATSSGTTATFTWTAVPGASSYKVCVRKTSTSTSCYLKSASTKTPTVKISGIPKRTAFYYFAVYAFAGSGHSLSANKAFTVGYLPSAPTGVTALVRSNNIIAEWNAASGAISYSLCVARPADPATCVSRSPYSSKRMARIDGLTPVAGHDYVYKVIARNSAGTKASPDVVADLTVLKITGVTLNDVTPNGFRVAWDPQRNAGTYTLQVSTSSTFDSPVSTTVADVSHVVDDLKAGTRYYARVRGMNDTKAGPWSTSVTQVLPTKPFEVRVMTYNLCGQDKCLGDKPASILPTWSKRKPLAGAIVRAEDPDVVATQESHSKDTNFGTQLPGFGLYAYKSSKSLFVRKDRFTRMRYGSITLDKARNRYAVWAEVRDQASGSRVMLVDAHLEPYKGVTHDRQREAQTKALLAGVKTANTRKLPVIYAGDFNSNKSNANQSKYPGGYDAPLKVFTAAGIPDSVTKATAPENVVWNSANQAKNPPTKHSDHIDHVYITPDLVVKAWKVVITITSSGNYRTPFATDHNPVMTVVEVPAAPSAP
;
A
#
# COMPACT_ATOMS: atom_id res chain seq x y z
N MET A 1 -14.14 20.63 -123.24
CA MET A 1 -14.39 19.72 -124.38
C MET A 1 -13.11 18.89 -124.63
N PRO A 2 -13.20 17.76 -125.36
CA PRO A 2 -12.47 16.51 -125.11
C PRO A 2 -11.06 16.44 -125.74
N VAL A 3 -10.56 15.20 -125.92
CA VAL A 3 -9.62 14.69 -126.98
C VAL A 3 -8.17 14.46 -126.50
N THR A 4 -7.77 13.20 -126.24
CA THR A 4 -6.94 12.21 -127.03
C THR A 4 -5.49 12.66 -127.36
N LEU A 5 -4.47 11.86 -127.72
CA LEU A 5 -4.31 10.48 -128.23
C LEU A 5 -2.82 10.02 -128.05
N ARG A 6 -2.61 8.70 -127.85
CA ARG A 6 -1.57 7.76 -128.39
C ARG A 6 -0.05 8.07 -128.56
N ARG A 7 0.74 7.05 -128.12
CA ARG A 7 1.67 6.12 -128.85
C ARG A 7 3.22 6.23 -128.74
N LEU A 8 3.82 5.02 -128.81
CA LEU A 8 5.17 4.57 -129.28
C LEU A 8 6.42 4.88 -128.39
N VAL A 9 7.56 4.15 -128.37
CA VAL A 9 8.01 2.77 -128.67
C VAL A 9 9.56 2.68 -128.48
N VAL A 10 10.07 1.47 -128.16
CA VAL A 10 11.43 0.88 -128.39
C VAL A 10 12.64 1.19 -127.48
N ALA A 11 13.48 0.14 -127.45
CA ALA A 11 14.49 -0.33 -126.50
C ALA A 11 15.96 0.04 -126.81
N GLY A 12 16.87 -0.30 -125.87
CA GLY A 12 18.33 -0.34 -126.06
C GLY A 12 19.08 -0.63 -124.74
N ALA A 13 20.17 -1.40 -124.77
CA ALA A 13 20.79 -2.10 -123.64
C ALA A 13 22.22 -1.62 -123.24
N LEU A 14 22.66 -2.14 -122.07
CA LEU A 14 24.02 -2.34 -121.51
C LEU A 14 24.73 -1.32 -120.56
N LEU A 15 24.98 -1.84 -119.34
CA LEU A 15 25.98 -1.68 -118.25
C LEU A 15 26.97 -0.48 -118.20
N ALA A 16 26.97 0.25 -117.06
CA ALA A 16 27.89 0.08 -115.89
C ALA A 16 28.04 1.37 -115.04
N ALA A 17 28.43 1.18 -113.77
CA ALA A 17 28.81 2.14 -112.71
C ALA A 17 27.69 2.60 -111.75
N VAL A 18 27.61 1.87 -110.62
CA VAL A 18 26.93 2.26 -109.39
C VAL A 18 27.70 3.39 -108.73
N LEU A 19 27.07 4.55 -108.62
CA LEU A 19 27.36 5.59 -107.63
C LEU A 19 26.10 5.75 -106.78
N THR A 20 26.05 5.03 -105.66
CA THR A 20 25.03 5.23 -104.63
C THR A 20 25.22 6.62 -104.02
N ALA A 21 24.26 7.51 -104.24
CA ALA A 21 24.14 8.72 -103.44
C ALA A 21 24.03 8.35 -101.95
N PRO A 22 24.65 9.12 -101.03
CA PRO A 22 24.67 8.77 -99.62
C PRO A 22 23.24 8.75 -99.06
N ALA A 23 22.91 7.72 -98.29
CA ALA A 23 21.71 7.70 -97.47
C ALA A 23 21.74 8.95 -96.56
N ALA A 24 20.67 9.74 -96.59
CA ALA A 24 20.49 10.83 -95.64
C ALA A 24 20.66 10.27 -94.22
N ASP A 25 21.68 10.76 -93.53
CA ASP A 25 22.01 10.36 -92.16
C ASP A 25 20.76 10.60 -91.30
N ALA A 26 20.21 9.53 -90.72
CA ALA A 26 19.01 9.63 -89.90
C ALA A 26 19.38 10.40 -88.63
N ALA A 27 19.05 11.69 -88.60
CA ALA A 27 19.32 12.56 -87.45
C ALA A 27 18.94 11.86 -86.13
N THR A 28 19.93 11.60 -85.29
CA THR A 28 19.74 10.93 -83.99
C THR A 28 19.03 11.88 -83.04
N LEU A 29 17.74 11.63 -82.79
CA LEU A 29 16.97 12.44 -81.86
C LEU A 29 17.44 12.22 -80.42
N ALA A 30 17.56 13.29 -79.64
CA ALA A 30 17.73 13.18 -78.19
C ALA A 30 16.45 12.60 -77.53
N PRO A 31 16.55 11.86 -76.43
CA PRO A 31 15.37 11.45 -75.65
C PRO A 31 14.61 12.67 -75.09
N ALA A 32 13.28 12.60 -75.08
CA ALA A 32 12.46 13.66 -74.50
C ALA A 32 12.73 13.82 -72.99
N THR A 33 12.90 15.07 -72.53
CA THR A 33 13.09 15.46 -71.13
C THR A 33 11.90 16.28 -70.62
N GLY A 34 11.93 16.76 -69.38
CA GLY A 34 10.82 17.55 -68.82
C GLY A 34 9.50 16.78 -68.66
N LEU A 35 9.57 15.44 -68.55
CA LEU A 35 8.41 14.56 -68.50
C LEU A 35 7.54 14.85 -67.27
N ALA A 36 6.28 15.19 -67.49
CA ALA A 36 5.26 15.33 -66.46
C ALA A 36 3.92 14.72 -66.89
N ALA A 37 3.12 14.36 -65.89
CA ALA A 37 1.76 13.85 -66.10
C ALA A 37 0.84 14.38 -65.01
N THR A 38 -0.34 14.86 -65.41
CA THR A 38 -1.42 15.25 -64.50
C THR A 38 -2.64 14.39 -64.77
N SER A 39 -3.28 13.88 -63.72
CA SER A 39 -4.38 12.92 -63.85
C SER A 39 -5.67 13.49 -63.29
N SER A 40 -6.77 13.28 -64.00
CA SER A 40 -8.14 13.57 -63.56
C SER A 40 -9.07 12.44 -63.98
N GLY A 41 -9.75 11.82 -63.00
CA GLY A 41 -10.61 10.66 -63.24
C GLY A 41 -9.82 9.44 -63.75
N THR A 42 -10.16 8.98 -64.95
CA THR A 42 -9.47 7.90 -65.69
C THR A 42 -8.60 8.44 -66.83
N THR A 43 -8.28 9.73 -66.79
CA THR A 43 -7.56 10.41 -67.86
C THR A 43 -6.29 11.04 -67.33
N ALA A 44 -5.20 10.94 -68.09
CA ALA A 44 -3.95 11.62 -67.80
C ALA A 44 -3.50 12.49 -68.99
N THR A 45 -3.05 13.70 -68.69
CA THR A 45 -2.41 14.61 -69.63
C THR A 45 -0.91 14.53 -69.39
N PHE A 46 -0.17 14.12 -70.43
CA PHE A 46 1.28 13.99 -70.43
C PHE A 46 1.89 15.20 -71.14
N THR A 47 2.99 15.71 -70.61
CA THR A 47 3.75 16.82 -71.17
C THR A 47 5.24 16.51 -71.13
N TRP A 48 5.98 17.06 -72.08
CA TRP A 48 7.44 16.95 -72.16
C TRP A 48 8.03 18.20 -72.81
N THR A 49 9.35 18.34 -72.79
CA THR A 49 10.05 19.38 -73.55
C THR A 49 10.13 18.97 -75.02
N ALA A 50 9.81 19.88 -75.94
CA ALA A 50 9.92 19.61 -77.39
C ALA A 50 11.35 19.18 -77.75
N VAL A 51 11.46 18.05 -78.45
CA VAL A 51 12.73 17.50 -78.95
C VAL A 51 13.05 18.13 -80.31
N PRO A 52 14.15 18.89 -80.47
CA PRO A 52 14.56 19.45 -81.75
C PRO A 52 14.69 18.36 -82.82
N GLY A 53 14.18 18.64 -84.03
CA GLY A 53 14.18 17.68 -85.15
C GLY A 53 13.08 16.62 -85.12
N ALA A 54 12.30 16.49 -84.03
CA ALA A 54 11.19 15.55 -83.98
C ALA A 54 9.98 16.07 -84.75
N SER A 55 9.48 15.25 -85.69
CA SER A 55 8.30 15.50 -86.51
C SER A 55 6.98 15.11 -85.83
N SER A 56 7.03 14.15 -84.89
CA SER A 56 5.87 13.73 -84.10
C SER A 56 6.28 12.96 -82.83
N TYR A 57 5.32 12.74 -81.93
CA TYR A 57 5.51 12.01 -80.68
C TYR A 57 4.40 10.98 -80.44
N LYS A 58 4.70 9.96 -79.64
CA LYS A 58 3.70 9.06 -79.03
C LYS A 58 4.04 8.79 -77.57
N VAL A 59 3.03 8.74 -76.72
CA VAL A 59 3.18 8.32 -75.31
C VAL A 59 2.79 6.86 -75.15
N CYS A 60 3.63 6.13 -74.43
CA CYS A 60 3.45 4.74 -74.07
C CYS A 60 3.27 4.64 -72.55
N VAL A 61 2.05 4.32 -72.10
CA VAL A 61 1.75 4.02 -70.70
C VAL A 61 2.08 2.56 -70.41
N ARG A 62 2.66 2.29 -69.25
CA ARG A 62 3.23 1.01 -68.80
C ARG A 62 2.79 0.72 -67.37
N LYS A 63 2.62 -0.56 -67.01
CA LYS A 63 2.17 -0.98 -65.67
C LYS A 63 3.31 -1.05 -64.63
N THR A 64 4.55 -1.20 -65.07
CA THR A 64 5.74 -1.29 -64.22
C THR A 64 6.87 -0.43 -64.79
N SER A 65 7.85 -0.09 -63.95
CA SER A 65 9.01 0.75 -64.32
C SER A 65 9.96 0.08 -65.30
N THR A 66 9.91 -1.24 -65.42
CA THR A 66 10.81 -2.05 -66.27
C THR A 66 10.14 -2.57 -67.53
N SER A 67 8.81 -2.46 -67.64
CA SER A 67 8.10 -2.93 -68.83
C SER A 67 8.50 -2.09 -70.04
N THR A 68 8.82 -2.76 -71.16
CA THR A 68 9.06 -2.13 -72.45
C THR A 68 7.80 -2.07 -73.31
N SER A 69 6.84 -2.98 -73.07
CA SER A 69 5.55 -3.05 -73.76
C SER A 69 4.58 -1.95 -73.32
N CYS A 70 3.89 -1.33 -74.27
CA CYS A 70 2.88 -0.32 -73.97
C CYS A 70 1.56 -0.96 -73.59
N TYR A 71 1.09 -0.67 -72.38
CA TYR A 71 -0.24 -1.00 -71.91
C TYR A 71 -1.31 -0.15 -72.60
N LEU A 72 -1.07 1.16 -72.75
CA LEU A 72 -1.86 2.07 -73.58
C LEU A 72 -0.91 2.94 -74.40
N LYS A 73 -1.32 3.31 -75.61
CA LYS A 73 -0.56 4.20 -76.51
C LYS A 73 -1.43 5.40 -76.89
N SER A 74 -0.84 6.57 -77.00
CA SER A 74 -1.53 7.71 -77.61
C SER A 74 -1.56 7.61 -79.14
N ALA A 75 -2.45 8.38 -79.77
CA ALA A 75 -2.27 8.76 -81.17
C ALA A 75 -0.96 9.57 -81.35
N SER A 76 -0.46 9.65 -82.59
CA SER A 76 0.65 10.55 -82.92
C SER A 76 0.24 12.00 -82.70
N THR A 77 1.12 12.80 -82.12
CA THR A 77 0.92 14.26 -81.95
C THR A 77 2.13 15.03 -82.44
N LYS A 78 1.93 16.25 -82.95
CA LYS A 78 3.03 17.18 -83.30
C LYS A 78 3.42 18.11 -82.13
N THR A 79 2.57 18.22 -81.12
CA THR A 79 2.81 19.06 -79.94
C THR A 79 3.42 18.23 -78.80
N PRO A 80 4.19 18.84 -77.89
CA PRO A 80 4.84 18.11 -76.80
C PRO A 80 3.88 17.83 -75.62
N THR A 81 2.64 17.49 -75.94
CA THR A 81 1.58 17.15 -74.99
C THR A 81 0.60 16.18 -75.63
N VAL A 82 0.08 15.25 -74.83
CA VAL A 82 -1.03 14.38 -75.23
C VAL A 82 -1.87 13.96 -74.04
N LYS A 83 -3.17 13.78 -74.27
CA LYS A 83 -4.12 13.27 -73.29
C LYS A 83 -4.48 11.83 -73.63
N ILE A 84 -4.45 10.93 -72.66
CA ILE A 84 -4.91 9.54 -72.80
C ILE A 84 -6.02 9.29 -71.79
N SER A 85 -7.22 9.03 -72.28
CA SER A 85 -8.41 8.67 -71.51
C SER A 85 -8.53 7.15 -71.34
N GLY A 86 -9.37 6.70 -70.41
CA GLY A 86 -9.66 5.28 -70.21
C GLY A 86 -8.55 4.49 -69.54
N ILE A 87 -7.63 5.15 -68.84
CA ILE A 87 -6.60 4.50 -68.01
C ILE A 87 -7.31 3.95 -66.76
N PRO A 88 -7.34 2.61 -66.54
CA PRO A 88 -8.00 2.05 -65.37
C PRO A 88 -7.36 2.53 -64.08
N LYS A 89 -8.17 2.77 -63.05
CA LYS A 89 -7.65 3.13 -61.74
C LYS A 89 -6.97 1.94 -61.07
N ARG A 90 -5.82 2.15 -60.44
CA ARG A 90 -5.13 1.14 -59.61
C ARG A 90 -4.43 1.78 -58.42
N THR A 91 -3.92 0.95 -57.52
CA THR A 91 -3.29 1.36 -56.25
C THR A 91 -1.78 1.60 -56.36
N ALA A 92 -1.15 1.11 -57.43
CA ALA A 92 0.28 1.27 -57.72
C ALA A 92 0.54 2.26 -58.87
N PHE A 93 1.77 2.75 -58.99
CA PHE A 93 2.15 3.70 -60.04
C PHE A 93 2.04 3.09 -61.45
N TYR A 94 1.46 3.84 -62.37
CA TYR A 94 1.74 3.66 -63.79
C TYR A 94 3.05 4.37 -64.14
N TYR A 95 3.60 4.01 -65.29
CA TYR A 95 4.78 4.66 -65.85
C TYR A 95 4.48 5.08 -67.28
N PHE A 96 5.09 6.14 -67.77
CA PHE A 96 5.00 6.51 -69.17
C PHE A 96 6.37 6.82 -69.75
N ALA A 97 6.52 6.55 -71.04
CA ALA A 97 7.66 6.98 -71.84
C ALA A 97 7.17 7.68 -73.10
N VAL A 98 7.94 8.66 -73.55
CA VAL A 98 7.67 9.45 -74.75
C VAL A 98 8.60 8.96 -75.86
N TYR A 99 8.00 8.53 -76.97
CA TYR A 99 8.68 8.31 -78.23
C TYR A 99 8.69 9.62 -79.02
N ALA A 100 9.85 10.06 -79.50
CA ALA A 100 9.99 11.18 -80.45
C ALA A 100 10.43 10.63 -81.81
N PHE A 101 9.79 11.03 -82.90
CA PHE A 101 9.98 10.46 -84.24
C PHE A 101 10.49 11.50 -85.24
N ALA A 102 11.47 11.12 -86.07
CA ALA A 102 11.93 11.85 -87.24
C ALA A 102 12.01 10.89 -88.43
N GLY A 103 11.04 10.95 -89.34
CA GLY A 103 10.92 9.95 -90.41
C GLY A 103 10.69 8.54 -89.86
N SER A 104 11.52 7.58 -90.28
CA SER A 104 11.51 6.19 -89.79
C SER A 104 12.28 5.99 -88.47
N GLY A 105 13.09 6.96 -88.05
CA GLY A 105 13.87 6.93 -86.81
C GLY A 105 13.10 7.44 -85.59
N HIS A 106 13.46 6.97 -84.39
CA HIS A 106 12.88 7.46 -83.14
C HIS A 106 13.85 7.41 -81.96
N SER A 107 13.62 8.26 -80.96
CA SER A 107 14.22 8.18 -79.62
C SER A 107 13.16 7.87 -78.57
N LEU A 108 13.59 7.30 -77.45
CA LEU A 108 12.71 6.91 -76.33
C LEU A 108 13.20 7.52 -75.03
N SER A 109 12.29 8.18 -74.29
CA SER A 109 12.59 8.69 -72.96
C SER A 109 12.72 7.59 -71.90
N ALA A 110 13.34 7.92 -70.77
CA ALA A 110 13.21 7.11 -69.56
C ALA A 110 11.74 7.01 -69.11
N ASN A 111 11.43 5.97 -68.33
CA ASN A 111 10.11 5.79 -67.73
C ASN A 111 9.88 6.81 -66.60
N LYS A 112 8.78 7.55 -66.66
CA LYS A 112 8.33 8.48 -65.62
C LYS A 112 7.07 7.95 -64.92
N ALA A 113 7.08 7.90 -63.59
CA ALA A 113 5.93 7.45 -62.82
C ALA A 113 4.78 8.48 -62.82
N PHE A 114 3.55 8.01 -62.83
CA PHE A 114 2.33 8.81 -62.62
C PHE A 114 1.22 7.95 -62.00
N THR A 115 0.17 8.59 -61.50
CA THR A 115 -0.93 7.88 -60.84
C THR A 115 -2.27 8.15 -61.50
N VAL A 116 -3.05 7.08 -61.71
CA VAL A 116 -4.49 7.11 -61.93
C VAL A 116 -5.08 6.09 -60.97
N GLY A 117 -5.68 6.52 -59.86
CA GLY A 117 -5.99 5.61 -58.75
C GLY A 117 -7.04 6.11 -57.76
N TYR A 118 -7.50 5.20 -56.91
CA TYR A 118 -8.33 5.53 -55.74
C TYR A 118 -7.42 5.74 -54.52
N LEU A 119 -7.80 6.67 -53.65
CA LEU A 119 -7.20 6.74 -52.31
C LEU A 119 -7.41 5.41 -51.58
N PRO A 120 -6.49 5.01 -50.69
CA PRO A 120 -6.70 3.83 -49.86
C PRO A 120 -7.90 4.06 -48.91
N SER A 121 -8.51 2.98 -48.42
CA SER A 121 -9.46 3.09 -47.30
C SER A 121 -8.74 3.53 -46.03
N ALA A 122 -9.47 4.08 -45.06
CA ALA A 122 -8.92 4.30 -43.74
C ALA A 122 -8.58 2.93 -43.10
N PRO A 123 -7.46 2.81 -42.36
CA PRO A 123 -7.20 1.64 -41.51
C PRO A 123 -8.31 1.43 -40.47
N THR A 124 -8.64 0.17 -40.20
CA THR A 124 -9.62 -0.26 -39.19
C THR A 124 -8.95 -1.20 -38.18
N GLY A 125 -9.64 -1.50 -37.07
CA GLY A 125 -9.09 -2.38 -36.03
C GLY A 125 -7.80 -1.86 -35.40
N VAL A 126 -7.66 -0.53 -35.31
CA VAL A 126 -6.49 0.12 -34.73
C VAL A 126 -6.50 -0.09 -33.22
N THR A 127 -5.50 -0.79 -32.71
CA THR A 127 -5.28 -1.02 -31.27
C THR A 127 -3.86 -0.67 -30.91
N ALA A 128 -3.59 -0.35 -29.64
CA ALA A 128 -2.23 -0.07 -29.20
C ALA A 128 -1.95 -0.53 -27.76
N LEU A 129 -0.73 -1.00 -27.55
CA LEU A 129 -0.13 -1.13 -26.23
C LEU A 129 0.62 0.15 -25.89
N VAL A 130 0.01 0.97 -25.05
CA VAL A 130 0.59 2.22 -24.55
C VAL A 130 1.38 1.93 -23.27
N ARG A 131 2.63 2.37 -23.21
CA ARG A 131 3.54 2.24 -22.06
C ARG A 131 3.97 3.62 -21.56
N SER A 132 4.88 3.69 -20.59
CA SER A 132 5.32 4.94 -19.96
C SER A 132 6.15 5.87 -20.87
N ASN A 133 6.66 5.36 -22.00
CA ASN A 133 7.46 6.14 -22.95
C ASN A 133 7.33 5.70 -24.41
N ASN A 134 6.39 4.80 -24.74
CA ASN A 134 6.23 4.28 -26.08
C ASN A 134 4.80 3.83 -26.37
N ILE A 135 4.46 3.81 -27.66
CA ILE A 135 3.22 3.27 -28.21
C ILE A 135 3.59 2.22 -29.25
N ILE A 136 3.07 1.00 -29.11
CA ILE A 136 3.08 -0.02 -30.16
C ILE A 136 1.66 -0.15 -30.67
N ALA A 137 1.40 0.21 -31.93
CA ALA A 137 0.07 0.08 -32.53
C ALA A 137 0.05 -1.02 -33.59
N GLU A 138 -1.08 -1.69 -33.69
CA GLU A 138 -1.42 -2.70 -34.70
C GLU A 138 -2.74 -2.32 -35.38
N TRP A 139 -2.93 -2.76 -36.63
CA TRP A 139 -4.13 -2.44 -37.41
C TRP A 139 -4.41 -3.45 -38.53
N ASN A 140 -5.65 -3.49 -38.99
CA ASN A 140 -6.06 -4.33 -40.11
C ASN A 140 -5.58 -3.78 -41.46
N ALA A 141 -5.59 -4.65 -42.47
CA ALA A 141 -5.40 -4.25 -43.86
C ALA A 141 -6.49 -3.27 -44.33
N ALA A 142 -6.06 -2.06 -44.69
CA ALA A 142 -6.85 -1.12 -45.46
C ALA A 142 -6.86 -1.52 -46.94
N SER A 143 -8.05 -1.48 -47.54
CA SER A 143 -8.23 -1.75 -48.96
C SER A 143 -7.45 -0.73 -49.79
N GLY A 144 -6.66 -1.23 -50.74
CA GLY A 144 -5.88 -0.43 -51.67
C GLY A 144 -4.67 0.30 -51.09
N ALA A 145 -4.28 0.04 -49.84
CA ALA A 145 -3.07 0.59 -49.24
C ALA A 145 -1.84 -0.28 -49.54
N ILE A 146 -0.71 0.35 -49.83
CA ILE A 146 0.58 -0.29 -50.09
C ILE A 146 1.50 -0.18 -48.87
N SER A 147 1.40 0.91 -48.12
CA SER A 147 2.18 1.12 -46.90
C SER A 147 1.40 1.92 -45.86
N TYR A 148 1.88 1.90 -44.63
CA TYR A 148 1.26 2.48 -43.45
C TYR A 148 2.29 3.19 -42.61
N SER A 149 1.86 4.18 -41.86
CA SER A 149 2.70 4.91 -40.91
C SER A 149 1.86 5.29 -39.68
N LEU A 150 2.41 5.06 -38.49
CA LEU A 150 1.82 5.47 -37.22
C LEU A 150 2.20 6.93 -36.97
N CYS A 151 1.19 7.76 -36.70
CA CYS A 151 1.32 9.16 -36.33
C CYS A 151 0.87 9.32 -34.89
N VAL A 152 1.72 9.91 -34.06
CA VAL A 152 1.39 10.32 -32.68
C VAL A 152 1.37 11.85 -32.66
N ALA A 153 0.32 12.45 -32.13
CA ALA A 153 0.04 13.88 -32.11
C ALA A 153 -0.42 14.32 -30.71
N ARG A 154 -0.47 15.64 -30.46
CA ARG A 154 -1.02 16.18 -29.21
C ARG A 154 -2.54 16.35 -29.35
N PRO A 155 -3.34 16.14 -28.28
CA PRO A 155 -4.79 16.33 -28.37
C PRO A 155 -5.23 17.72 -28.83
N ALA A 156 -4.46 18.77 -28.49
CA ALA A 156 -4.73 20.15 -28.89
C ALA A 156 -4.47 20.43 -30.39
N ASP A 157 -3.64 19.62 -31.04
CA ASP A 157 -3.40 19.67 -32.49
C ASP A 157 -3.23 18.24 -33.03
N PRO A 158 -4.35 17.51 -33.22
CA PRO A 158 -4.31 16.12 -33.68
C PRO A 158 -3.89 16.03 -35.15
N ALA A 159 -3.89 17.13 -35.90
CA ALA A 159 -3.52 17.14 -37.31
C ALA A 159 -2.01 16.96 -37.51
N THR A 160 -1.19 17.52 -36.61
CA THR A 160 0.27 17.51 -36.70
C THR A 160 0.90 16.38 -35.88
N CYS A 161 1.58 15.45 -36.56
CA CYS A 161 2.31 14.38 -35.88
C CYS A 161 3.55 14.97 -35.17
N VAL A 162 3.62 14.84 -33.85
CA VAL A 162 4.84 15.13 -33.08
C VAL A 162 5.88 14.01 -33.21
N SER A 163 5.44 12.79 -33.52
CA SER A 163 6.32 11.68 -33.88
C SER A 163 5.64 10.75 -34.87
N ARG A 164 6.42 10.15 -35.76
CA ARG A 164 5.90 9.37 -36.88
C ARG A 164 6.82 8.22 -37.27
N SER A 165 6.24 7.04 -37.53
CA SER A 165 7.01 5.89 -38.03
C SER A 165 7.27 6.04 -39.54
N PRO A 166 8.35 5.47 -40.09
CA PRO A 166 8.50 5.32 -41.53
C PRO A 166 7.31 4.58 -42.15
N TYR A 167 7.04 4.82 -43.44
CA TYR A 167 6.05 4.06 -44.17
C TYR A 167 6.54 2.63 -44.40
N SER A 168 5.74 1.64 -44.02
CA SER A 168 6.05 0.22 -44.20
C SER A 168 4.82 -0.57 -44.64
N SER A 169 4.99 -1.70 -45.31
CA SER A 169 3.90 -2.65 -45.60
C SER A 169 3.42 -3.40 -44.35
N LYS A 170 4.22 -3.39 -43.27
CA LYS A 170 3.86 -3.98 -41.98
C LYS A 170 2.59 -3.35 -41.40
N ARG A 171 1.87 -4.15 -40.62
CA ARG A 171 0.62 -3.78 -39.95
C ARG A 171 0.80 -3.45 -38.47
N MET A 172 2.02 -3.07 -38.14
CA MET A 172 2.45 -2.72 -36.79
C MET A 172 3.55 -1.67 -36.90
N ALA A 173 3.54 -0.72 -35.98
CA ALA A 173 4.65 0.21 -35.77
C ALA A 173 4.80 0.57 -34.30
N ARG A 174 6.00 1.00 -33.94
CA ARG A 174 6.37 1.47 -32.61
C ARG A 174 6.87 2.91 -32.68
N ILE A 175 6.47 3.71 -31.72
CA ILE A 175 7.02 5.04 -31.45
C ILE A 175 7.61 5.03 -30.04
N ASP A 176 8.88 5.41 -29.92
CA ASP A 176 9.65 5.48 -28.69
C ASP A 176 9.90 6.93 -28.26
N GLY A 177 10.41 7.12 -27.03
CA GLY A 177 10.87 8.42 -26.55
C GLY A 177 9.76 9.42 -26.23
N LEU A 178 8.53 8.95 -26.02
CA LEU A 178 7.40 9.81 -25.68
C LEU A 178 7.54 10.35 -24.25
N THR A 179 7.21 11.63 -24.08
CA THR A 179 7.27 12.34 -22.80
C THR A 179 5.86 12.72 -22.33
N PRO A 180 5.52 12.43 -21.07
CA PRO A 180 4.20 12.76 -20.58
C PRO A 180 3.93 14.26 -20.52
N VAL A 181 2.65 14.64 -20.63
CA VAL A 181 2.12 15.99 -20.43
C VAL A 181 0.87 15.91 -19.56
N ALA A 182 0.53 16.99 -18.85
CA ALA A 182 -0.66 17.02 -18.01
C ALA A 182 -1.95 16.86 -18.84
N GLY A 183 -2.95 16.15 -18.32
CA GLY A 183 -4.23 15.88 -18.96
C GLY A 183 -4.23 14.57 -19.74
N HIS A 184 -4.23 14.72 -21.06
CA HIS A 184 -4.11 13.64 -22.02
C HIS A 184 -2.77 13.73 -22.74
N ASP A 185 -2.00 12.64 -22.71
CA ASP A 185 -0.61 12.70 -23.16
C ASP A 185 -0.53 12.90 -24.68
N TYR A 186 -1.26 12.05 -25.41
CA TYR A 186 -1.23 11.99 -26.87
C TYR A 186 -2.55 11.49 -27.45
N VAL A 187 -2.70 11.72 -28.76
CA VAL A 187 -3.56 10.92 -29.63
C VAL A 187 -2.71 10.23 -30.68
N TYR A 188 -3.18 9.10 -31.20
CA TYR A 188 -2.51 8.41 -32.31
C TYR A 188 -3.49 8.02 -33.40
N LYS A 189 -2.97 7.93 -34.63
CA LYS A 189 -3.70 7.46 -35.81
C LYS A 189 -2.77 6.73 -36.77
N VAL A 190 -3.34 5.83 -37.56
CA VAL A 190 -2.62 5.10 -38.60
C VAL A 190 -2.95 5.70 -39.96
N ILE A 191 -1.92 6.01 -40.74
CA ILE A 191 -2.03 6.61 -42.06
C ILE A 191 -1.71 5.56 -43.12
N ALA A 192 -2.72 5.10 -43.86
CA ALA A 192 -2.56 4.28 -45.05
C ALA A 192 -2.12 5.12 -46.24
N ARG A 193 -1.26 4.57 -47.10
CA ARG A 193 -0.71 5.23 -48.29
C ARG A 193 -0.70 4.30 -49.50
N ASN A 194 -1.00 4.87 -50.67
CA ASN A 194 -0.73 4.25 -51.97
C ASN A 194 -0.23 5.32 -52.97
N SER A 195 -0.17 5.00 -54.26
CA SER A 195 0.32 5.95 -55.28
C SER A 195 -0.59 7.18 -55.47
N ALA A 196 -1.87 7.09 -55.06
CA ALA A 196 -2.87 8.15 -55.22
C ALA A 196 -2.92 9.12 -54.02
N GLY A 197 -2.45 8.70 -52.84
CA GLY A 197 -2.39 9.55 -51.67
C GLY A 197 -2.52 8.77 -50.36
N THR A 198 -3.03 9.45 -49.32
CA THR A 198 -3.13 8.90 -47.97
C THR A 198 -4.53 9.02 -47.38
N LYS A 199 -4.88 8.09 -46.48
CA LYS A 199 -6.08 8.17 -45.66
C LYS A 199 -5.75 7.72 -44.23
N ALA A 200 -6.20 8.47 -43.23
CA ALA A 200 -5.96 8.17 -41.83
C ALA A 200 -7.17 7.46 -41.18
N SER A 201 -6.90 6.67 -40.14
CA SER A 201 -7.91 6.25 -39.17
C SER A 201 -8.42 7.45 -38.35
N PRO A 202 -9.54 7.30 -37.61
CA PRO A 202 -9.87 8.22 -36.53
C PRO A 202 -8.74 8.33 -35.49
N ASP A 203 -8.72 9.44 -34.76
CA ASP A 203 -7.81 9.65 -33.63
C ASP A 203 -8.22 8.79 -32.43
N VAL A 204 -7.24 8.20 -31.75
CA VAL A 204 -7.43 7.42 -30.54
C VAL A 204 -6.57 8.01 -29.42
N VAL A 205 -7.15 8.23 -28.24
CA VAL A 205 -6.42 8.74 -27.06
C VAL A 205 -5.40 7.71 -26.61
N ALA A 206 -4.19 8.17 -26.27
CA ALA A 206 -3.12 7.37 -25.71
C ALA A 206 -2.45 8.10 -24.54
N ASP A 207 -2.92 7.77 -23.34
CA ASP A 207 -2.32 8.21 -22.08
C ASP A 207 -1.22 7.24 -21.66
N LEU A 208 0.00 7.75 -21.50
CA LEU A 208 1.16 6.97 -21.10
C LEU A 208 0.93 6.39 -19.70
N THR A 209 1.39 5.16 -19.48
CA THR A 209 1.19 4.50 -18.19
C THR A 209 2.01 5.17 -17.09
N VAL A 210 1.39 5.44 -15.94
CA VAL A 210 2.08 5.88 -14.73
C VAL A 210 2.88 4.72 -14.14
N LEU A 211 4.17 4.94 -13.86
CA LEU A 211 5.02 3.90 -13.29
C LEU A 211 4.68 3.64 -11.82
N LYS A 212 4.95 2.40 -11.38
CA LYS A 212 4.77 1.99 -9.99
C LYS A 212 5.71 2.80 -9.09
N ILE A 213 5.18 3.34 -7.99
CA ILE A 213 5.97 4.05 -6.97
C ILE A 213 6.94 3.10 -6.26
N THR A 214 8.17 3.55 -6.05
CA THR A 214 9.26 2.88 -5.32
C THR A 214 9.75 3.75 -4.16
N GLY A 215 10.66 3.23 -3.34
CA GLY A 215 11.30 4.00 -2.27
C GLY A 215 10.36 4.44 -1.15
N VAL A 216 9.23 3.74 -0.96
CA VAL A 216 8.26 4.10 0.09
C VAL A 216 8.90 3.86 1.46
N THR A 217 8.97 4.90 2.27
CA THR A 217 9.55 4.88 3.63
C THR A 217 8.58 5.50 4.64
N LEU A 218 8.69 5.05 5.89
CA LEU A 218 7.99 5.60 7.05
C LEU A 218 9.04 6.21 7.98
N ASN A 219 9.00 7.52 8.15
CA ASN A 219 9.95 8.32 8.93
C ASN A 219 9.21 9.09 10.03
N ASP A 220 9.95 9.77 10.91
CA ASP A 220 9.40 10.63 11.96
C ASP A 220 8.28 9.95 12.78
N VAL A 221 8.48 8.67 13.13
CA VAL A 221 7.43 7.87 13.78
C VAL A 221 7.20 8.34 15.21
N THR A 222 5.97 8.73 15.51
CA THR A 222 5.51 9.15 16.84
C THR A 222 4.38 8.22 17.33
N PRO A 223 3.96 8.31 18.61
CA PRO A 223 2.81 7.56 19.09
C PRO A 223 1.47 7.91 18.41
N ASN A 224 1.41 9.00 17.63
CA ASN A 224 0.19 9.45 16.97
C ASN A 224 0.32 9.61 15.45
N GLY A 225 1.44 9.24 14.85
CA GLY A 225 1.66 9.50 13.43
C GLY A 225 3.02 9.06 12.90
N PHE A 226 3.22 9.33 11.61
CA PHE A 226 4.49 9.20 10.90
C PHE A 226 4.45 10.03 9.62
N ARG A 227 5.62 10.27 9.03
CA ARG A 227 5.75 10.77 7.67
C ARG A 227 5.92 9.62 6.70
N VAL A 228 5.08 9.55 5.67
CA VAL A 228 5.30 8.68 4.51
C VAL A 228 6.04 9.48 3.45
N ALA A 229 7.10 8.93 2.87
CA ALA A 229 7.82 9.53 1.75
C ALA A 229 8.10 8.47 0.67
N TRP A 230 8.26 8.89 -0.59
CA TRP A 230 8.51 8.00 -1.72
C TRP A 230 9.29 8.69 -2.83
N ASP A 231 9.82 7.90 -3.78
CA ASP A 231 10.50 8.46 -4.96
C ASP A 231 9.48 8.96 -5.99
N PRO A 232 9.66 10.14 -6.60
CA PRO A 232 8.85 10.57 -7.73
C PRO A 232 9.02 9.60 -8.90
N GLN A 233 7.93 9.37 -9.64
CA GLN A 233 7.94 8.45 -10.79
C GLN A 233 7.43 9.12 -12.06
N ARG A 234 7.86 8.57 -13.20
CA ARG A 234 7.45 9.06 -14.52
C ARG A 234 5.93 9.02 -14.65
N ASN A 235 5.39 10.14 -15.12
CA ASN A 235 3.97 10.39 -15.33
C ASN A 235 3.11 10.39 -14.06
N ALA A 236 3.70 10.65 -12.88
CA ALA A 236 2.92 10.92 -11.66
C ALA A 236 2.85 12.43 -11.44
N GLY A 237 1.67 13.03 -11.64
CA GLY A 237 1.41 14.45 -11.34
C GLY A 237 0.87 14.65 -9.92
N THR A 238 0.12 13.68 -9.41
CA THR A 238 -0.31 13.61 -8.00
C THR A 238 -0.18 12.19 -7.48
N TYR A 239 -0.38 11.99 -6.18
CA TYR A 239 -0.24 10.72 -5.51
C TYR A 239 -1.46 10.43 -4.65
N THR A 240 -2.03 9.23 -4.77
CA THR A 240 -3.00 8.72 -3.79
C THR A 240 -2.26 7.89 -2.76
N LEU A 241 -2.24 8.34 -1.51
CA LEU A 241 -1.74 7.60 -0.35
C LEU A 241 -2.90 6.91 0.35
N GLN A 242 -2.73 5.63 0.71
CA GLN A 242 -3.64 4.90 1.58
C GLN A 242 -2.94 4.46 2.85
N VAL A 243 -3.59 4.67 3.99
CA VAL A 243 -3.17 4.19 5.31
C VAL A 243 -4.30 3.36 5.92
N SER A 244 -4.00 2.20 6.47
CA SER A 244 -5.00 1.29 7.07
C SER A 244 -4.42 0.48 8.23
N THR A 245 -5.27 0.02 9.14
CA THR A 245 -4.91 -1.02 10.12
C THR A 245 -5.06 -2.44 9.56
N SER A 246 -5.62 -2.60 8.36
CA SER A 246 -5.74 -3.86 7.64
C SER A 246 -4.65 -4.00 6.58
N SER A 247 -3.99 -5.15 6.52
CA SER A 247 -2.95 -5.44 5.52
C SER A 247 -3.51 -5.57 4.10
N THR A 248 -4.80 -5.86 3.96
CA THR A 248 -5.52 -5.90 2.68
C THR A 248 -6.09 -4.53 2.30
N PHE A 249 -5.92 -3.52 3.16
CA PHE A 249 -6.48 -2.18 3.00
C PHE A 249 -8.00 -2.19 2.93
N ASP A 250 -8.66 -2.94 3.82
CA ASP A 250 -10.10 -2.81 4.02
C ASP A 250 -10.40 -1.46 4.67
N SER A 251 -11.28 -0.67 4.05
CA SER A 251 -11.65 0.69 4.52
C SER A 251 -10.44 1.58 4.88
N PRO A 252 -9.49 1.82 3.95
CA PRO A 252 -8.32 2.64 4.22
C PRO A 252 -8.70 4.12 4.27
N VAL A 253 -7.95 4.91 5.04
CA VAL A 253 -7.96 6.37 4.87
C VAL A 253 -7.17 6.67 3.61
N SER A 254 -7.75 7.45 2.71
CA SER A 254 -7.16 7.78 1.40
C SER A 254 -7.00 9.29 1.27
N THR A 255 -5.79 9.73 0.94
CA THR A 255 -5.45 11.15 0.76
C THR A 255 -4.77 11.33 -0.59
N THR A 256 -5.10 12.41 -1.29
CA THR A 256 -4.40 12.80 -2.53
C THR A 256 -3.49 14.00 -2.24
N VAL A 257 -2.23 13.90 -2.64
CA VAL A 257 -1.22 14.94 -2.45
C VAL A 257 -0.44 15.20 -3.74
N ALA A 258 0.12 16.40 -3.89
CA ALA A 258 1.02 16.73 -5.00
C ALA A 258 2.50 16.43 -4.67
N ASP A 259 2.87 16.57 -3.39
CA ASP A 259 4.23 16.30 -2.92
C ASP A 259 4.55 14.81 -2.84
N VAL A 260 5.84 14.49 -2.80
CA VAL A 260 6.36 13.12 -2.65
C VAL A 260 6.45 12.65 -1.19
N SER A 261 5.79 13.37 -0.28
CA SER A 261 5.67 12.97 1.11
C SER A 261 4.38 13.51 1.74
N HIS A 262 3.94 12.86 2.81
CA HIS A 262 2.78 13.30 3.59
C HIS A 262 2.94 12.91 5.06
N VAL A 263 2.57 13.82 5.97
CA VAL A 263 2.48 13.52 7.41
C VAL A 263 1.10 12.96 7.68
N VAL A 264 1.06 11.82 8.36
CA VAL A 264 -0.16 11.16 8.80
C VAL A 264 -0.20 11.27 10.32
N ASP A 265 -1.24 11.89 10.85
CA ASP A 265 -1.47 12.12 12.28
C ASP A 265 -2.79 11.48 12.74
N ASP A 266 -3.23 11.80 13.97
CA ASP A 266 -4.44 11.28 14.61
C ASP A 266 -4.54 9.74 14.65
N LEU A 267 -3.38 9.08 14.67
CA LEU A 267 -3.28 7.63 14.77
C LEU A 267 -3.26 7.15 16.23
N LYS A 268 -3.71 5.91 16.44
CA LYS A 268 -3.72 5.29 17.77
C LYS A 268 -2.35 4.71 18.12
N ALA A 269 -1.81 5.09 19.27
CA ALA A 269 -0.55 4.56 19.80
C ALA A 269 -0.55 3.03 19.92
N GLY A 270 0.62 2.41 19.77
CA GLY A 270 0.76 0.93 19.85
C GLY A 270 0.02 0.15 18.76
N THR A 271 -0.51 0.81 17.73
CA THR A 271 -1.29 0.18 16.66
C THR A 271 -0.42 0.00 15.42
N ARG A 272 -0.63 -1.12 14.71
CA ARG A 272 0.02 -1.39 13.43
C ARG A 272 -0.75 -0.70 12.30
N TYR A 273 -0.04 0.03 11.48
CA TYR A 273 -0.56 0.64 10.26
C TYR A 273 0.23 0.15 9.04
N TYR A 274 -0.50 0.02 7.93
CA TYR A 274 0.00 -0.28 6.61
C TYR A 274 -0.18 0.95 5.74
N ALA A 275 0.83 1.30 4.95
CA ALA A 275 0.76 2.39 4.00
C ALA A 275 1.13 1.92 2.59
N ARG A 276 0.42 2.43 1.58
CA ARG A 276 0.77 2.25 0.16
C ARG A 276 0.41 3.50 -0.62
N VAL A 277 1.15 3.77 -1.68
CA VAL A 277 0.97 4.95 -2.51
C VAL A 277 0.94 4.56 -3.99
N ARG A 278 0.16 5.27 -4.80
CA ARG A 278 0.22 5.17 -6.27
C ARG A 278 0.32 6.56 -6.88
N GLY A 279 1.04 6.68 -7.98
CA GLY A 279 1.02 7.87 -8.81
C GLY A 279 -0.27 7.96 -9.61
N MET A 280 -0.69 9.19 -9.90
CA MET A 280 -1.84 9.54 -10.72
C MET A 280 -1.42 10.57 -11.77
N ASN A 281 -1.89 10.41 -13.00
CA ASN A 281 -1.92 11.48 -14.00
C ASN A 281 -3.38 11.77 -14.31
N ASP A 282 -3.92 12.85 -13.75
CA ASP A 282 -5.36 13.14 -13.74
C ASP A 282 -6.20 11.91 -13.32
N THR A 283 -6.98 11.35 -14.24
CA THR A 283 -7.80 10.15 -13.98
C THR A 283 -7.03 8.83 -14.10
N LYS A 284 -5.83 8.83 -14.68
CA LYS A 284 -5.07 7.61 -14.94
C LYS A 284 -4.25 7.21 -13.72
N ALA A 285 -4.66 6.12 -13.09
CA ALA A 285 -3.95 5.54 -11.97
C ALA A 285 -2.78 4.64 -12.41
N GLY A 286 -1.64 4.81 -11.73
CA GLY A 286 -0.55 3.83 -11.74
C GLY A 286 -0.82 2.64 -10.81
N PRO A 287 0.02 1.60 -10.87
CA PRO A 287 -0.01 0.51 -9.90
C PRO A 287 0.27 1.01 -8.47
N TRP A 288 -0.36 0.39 -7.48
CA TRP A 288 0.01 0.57 -6.08
C TRP A 288 1.45 0.14 -5.82
N SER A 289 2.15 0.91 -4.98
CA SER A 289 3.44 0.52 -4.42
C SER A 289 3.33 -0.80 -3.65
N THR A 290 4.48 -1.41 -3.35
CA THR A 290 4.52 -2.39 -2.27
C THR A 290 4.13 -1.69 -0.97
N SER A 291 3.36 -2.36 -0.11
CA SER A 291 2.96 -1.81 1.17
C SER A 291 4.10 -1.84 2.17
N VAL A 292 4.24 -0.77 2.93
CA VAL A 292 5.10 -0.70 4.12
C VAL A 292 4.23 -0.79 5.38
N THR A 293 4.82 -1.21 6.50
CA THR A 293 4.13 -1.39 7.78
C THR A 293 4.94 -0.77 8.90
N GLN A 294 4.25 -0.28 9.94
CA GLN A 294 4.85 0.23 11.17
C GLN A 294 3.93 -0.01 12.36
N VAL A 295 4.47 -0.51 13.47
CA VAL A 295 3.79 -0.42 14.78
C VAL A 295 4.22 0.89 15.45
N LEU A 296 3.26 1.76 15.76
CA LEU A 296 3.55 3.02 16.44
C LEU A 296 4.07 2.77 17.87
N PRO A 297 4.99 3.61 18.38
CA PRO A 297 5.35 3.62 19.78
C PRO A 297 4.11 3.76 20.67
N THR A 298 4.20 3.28 21.91
CA THR A 298 3.16 3.50 22.91
C THR A 298 3.46 4.75 23.73
N LYS A 299 2.49 5.20 24.53
CA LYS A 299 2.66 6.29 25.49
C LYS A 299 2.86 5.73 26.91
N PRO A 300 3.51 6.45 27.84
CA PRO A 300 3.44 6.05 29.24
C PRO A 300 1.99 6.19 29.75
N PHE A 301 1.63 5.42 30.78
CA PHE A 301 0.35 5.59 31.46
C PHE A 301 0.44 5.21 32.94
N GLU A 302 -0.38 5.84 33.78
CA GLU A 302 -0.49 5.50 35.20
C GLU A 302 -1.62 4.50 35.44
N VAL A 303 -1.36 3.47 36.23
CA VAL A 303 -2.35 2.48 36.67
C VAL A 303 -2.46 2.47 38.19
N ARG A 304 -3.69 2.55 38.67
CA ARG A 304 -4.06 2.50 40.08
C ARG A 304 -4.40 1.06 40.47
N VAL A 305 -3.52 0.41 41.22
CA VAL A 305 -3.64 -1.01 41.58
C VAL A 305 -3.92 -1.15 43.06
N MET A 306 -5.03 -1.81 43.38
CA MET A 306 -5.41 -2.20 44.73
C MET A 306 -5.25 -3.70 44.91
N THR A 307 -4.64 -4.12 46.02
CA THR A 307 -4.77 -5.50 46.53
C THR A 307 -5.66 -5.52 47.77
N TYR A 308 -6.59 -6.48 47.84
CA TYR A 308 -7.55 -6.53 48.93
C TYR A 308 -8.06 -7.95 49.22
N ASN A 309 -7.63 -8.53 50.34
CA ASN A 309 -8.20 -9.78 50.85
C ASN A 309 -9.52 -9.51 51.58
N LEU A 310 -10.60 -10.16 51.13
CA LEU A 310 -11.96 -9.84 51.54
C LEU A 310 -12.51 -10.74 52.64
N CYS A 311 -11.84 -11.86 52.93
CA CYS A 311 -12.38 -12.87 53.83
C CYS A 311 -13.86 -13.18 53.45
N GLY A 312 -14.07 -13.59 52.20
CA GLY A 312 -15.41 -13.95 51.74
C GLY A 312 -15.91 -15.21 52.45
N GLN A 313 -17.23 -15.44 52.43
CA GLN A 313 -17.85 -16.60 53.09
C GLN A 313 -17.59 -16.69 54.60
N ASP A 314 -17.41 -15.55 55.28
CA ASP A 314 -17.34 -15.49 56.74
C ASP A 314 -16.20 -16.28 57.39
N LYS A 315 -15.15 -16.55 56.62
CA LYS A 315 -13.97 -17.32 57.03
C LYS A 315 -13.18 -16.74 58.21
N CYS A 316 -13.31 -15.44 58.46
CA CYS A 316 -12.60 -14.69 59.51
C CYS A 316 -13.53 -14.22 60.64
N LEU A 317 -14.81 -14.63 60.67
CA LEU A 317 -15.70 -14.28 61.78
C LEU A 317 -15.09 -14.75 63.11
N GLY A 318 -14.80 -16.05 63.23
CA GLY A 318 -14.45 -16.65 64.52
C GLY A 318 -15.49 -16.29 65.59
N ASP A 319 -15.05 -16.01 66.81
CA ASP A 319 -15.91 -15.63 67.94
C ASP A 319 -16.20 -14.11 68.02
N LYS A 320 -15.92 -13.34 66.95
CA LYS A 320 -16.08 -11.88 66.98
C LYS A 320 -17.56 -11.48 66.98
N PRO A 321 -17.96 -10.47 67.78
CA PRO A 321 -19.35 -10.01 67.79
C PRO A 321 -19.72 -9.34 66.47
N ALA A 322 -20.99 -9.46 66.06
CA ALA A 322 -21.50 -8.91 64.80
C ALA A 322 -21.40 -7.37 64.72
N SER A 323 -21.32 -6.68 65.86
CA SER A 323 -21.08 -5.23 65.93
C SER A 323 -19.66 -4.83 65.47
N ILE A 324 -18.71 -5.76 65.56
CA ILE A 324 -17.33 -5.59 65.10
C ILE A 324 -17.17 -6.16 63.70
N LEU A 325 -17.51 -7.42 63.48
CA LEU A 325 -17.36 -8.09 62.20
C LEU A 325 -18.64 -8.88 61.87
N PRO A 326 -19.55 -8.32 61.05
CA PRO A 326 -20.81 -8.97 60.70
C PRO A 326 -20.63 -9.98 59.55
N THR A 327 -21.70 -10.68 59.20
CA THR A 327 -21.70 -11.63 58.07
C THR A 327 -21.37 -10.97 56.74
N TRP A 328 -20.94 -11.78 55.77
CA TRP A 328 -20.45 -11.30 54.48
C TRP A 328 -21.50 -10.47 53.74
N SER A 329 -22.78 -10.81 53.87
CA SER A 329 -23.90 -10.04 53.28
C SER A 329 -23.89 -8.57 53.69
N LYS A 330 -23.48 -8.25 54.93
CA LYS A 330 -23.37 -6.88 55.45
C LYS A 330 -22.00 -6.26 55.15
N ARG A 331 -20.95 -7.07 55.13
CA ARG A 331 -19.57 -6.62 54.85
C ARG A 331 -19.32 -6.28 53.38
N LYS A 332 -19.90 -7.05 52.46
CA LYS A 332 -19.76 -6.91 51.02
C LYS A 332 -19.98 -5.47 50.51
N PRO A 333 -21.09 -4.78 50.81
CA PRO A 333 -21.28 -3.40 50.37
C PRO A 333 -20.29 -2.42 51.01
N LEU A 334 -19.80 -2.68 52.23
CA LEU A 334 -18.80 -1.86 52.90
C LEU A 334 -17.43 -1.99 52.21
N ALA A 335 -17.00 -3.23 51.94
CA ALA A 335 -15.79 -3.49 51.16
C ALA A 335 -15.88 -2.85 49.77
N GLY A 336 -17.04 -2.94 49.13
CA GLY A 336 -17.32 -2.27 47.86
C GLY A 336 -17.19 -0.75 47.94
N ALA A 337 -17.71 -0.14 49.02
CA ALA A 337 -17.62 1.30 49.23
C ALA A 337 -16.17 1.77 49.41
N ILE A 338 -15.33 0.99 50.13
CA ILE A 338 -13.90 1.27 50.27
C ILE A 338 -13.22 1.25 48.90
N VAL A 339 -13.45 0.22 48.10
CA VAL A 339 -12.84 0.12 46.75
C VAL A 339 -13.29 1.29 45.87
N ARG A 340 -14.59 1.62 45.85
CA ARG A 340 -15.11 2.72 45.02
C ARG A 340 -14.61 4.09 45.47
N ALA A 341 -14.41 4.32 46.77
CA ALA A 341 -13.88 5.57 47.29
C ALA A 341 -12.43 5.82 46.87
N GLU A 342 -11.66 4.76 46.64
CA GLU A 342 -10.25 4.84 46.22
C GLU A 342 -10.04 4.85 44.70
N ASP A 343 -11.12 4.65 43.94
CA ASP A 343 -11.14 4.71 42.48
C ASP A 343 -9.97 3.97 41.78
N PRO A 344 -9.72 2.67 42.07
CA PRO A 344 -8.64 1.94 41.41
C PRO A 344 -8.98 1.60 39.96
N ASP A 345 -7.96 1.29 39.16
CA ASP A 345 -8.10 0.72 37.81
C ASP A 345 -8.16 -0.81 37.84
N VAL A 346 -7.42 -1.38 38.80
CA VAL A 346 -7.24 -2.82 39.00
C VAL A 346 -7.48 -3.13 40.47
N VAL A 347 -8.28 -4.16 40.74
CA VAL A 347 -8.49 -4.71 42.08
C VAL A 347 -8.15 -6.19 42.05
N ALA A 348 -6.97 -6.51 42.57
CA ALA A 348 -6.53 -7.89 42.84
C ALA A 348 -7.09 -8.30 44.19
N THR A 349 -7.98 -9.29 44.21
CA THR A 349 -8.72 -9.63 45.42
C THR A 349 -8.57 -11.08 45.77
N GLN A 350 -8.41 -11.33 47.07
CA GLN A 350 -8.34 -12.67 47.62
C GLN A 350 -9.62 -12.99 48.37
N GLU A 351 -10.07 -14.24 48.26
CA GLU A 351 -11.29 -14.79 48.85
C GLU A 351 -12.58 -14.12 48.39
N SER A 352 -12.62 -13.64 47.15
CA SER A 352 -13.61 -12.65 46.68
C SER A 352 -14.72 -13.18 45.73
N HIS A 353 -14.58 -14.37 45.14
CA HIS A 353 -15.36 -14.76 43.95
C HIS A 353 -15.84 -16.22 43.92
N SER A 354 -16.05 -16.86 45.07
CA SER A 354 -16.91 -18.05 45.11
C SER A 354 -18.39 -17.66 44.88
N LYS A 355 -19.25 -18.64 44.58
CA LYS A 355 -20.70 -18.48 44.36
C LYS A 355 -21.37 -17.66 45.48
N ASP A 356 -20.85 -17.76 46.71
CA ASP A 356 -21.40 -17.12 47.89
C ASP A 356 -20.78 -15.75 48.20
N THR A 357 -19.58 -15.45 47.67
CA THR A 357 -18.95 -14.14 47.88
C THR A 357 -19.43 -13.11 46.85
N ASN A 358 -19.32 -13.45 45.56
CA ASN A 358 -19.76 -12.63 44.41
C ASN A 358 -19.42 -11.13 44.52
N PHE A 359 -18.19 -10.79 44.95
CA PHE A 359 -17.81 -9.40 45.24
C PHE A 359 -17.89 -8.48 44.01
N GLY A 360 -17.69 -9.00 42.80
CA GLY A 360 -17.74 -8.23 41.55
C GLY A 360 -19.02 -7.41 41.35
N THR A 361 -20.15 -7.82 41.95
CA THR A 361 -21.40 -7.02 41.98
C THR A 361 -21.27 -5.66 42.66
N GLN A 362 -20.21 -5.44 43.43
CA GLN A 362 -19.90 -4.15 44.09
C GLN A 362 -18.98 -3.26 43.25
N LEU A 363 -18.52 -3.73 42.09
CA LEU A 363 -17.55 -3.06 41.23
C LEU A 363 -18.16 -2.75 39.86
N PRO A 364 -19.17 -1.86 39.78
CA PRO A 364 -19.73 -1.44 38.50
C PRO A 364 -18.61 -0.86 37.61
N GLY A 365 -18.62 -1.22 36.33
CA GLY A 365 -17.58 -0.80 35.37
C GLY A 365 -16.36 -1.72 35.30
N PHE A 366 -16.19 -2.67 36.22
CA PHE A 366 -15.08 -3.63 36.18
C PHE A 366 -15.49 -4.93 35.46
N GLY A 367 -14.56 -5.51 34.73
CA GLY A 367 -14.63 -6.88 34.22
C GLY A 367 -13.77 -7.82 35.04
N LEU A 368 -14.19 -9.08 35.18
CA LEU A 368 -13.37 -10.14 35.78
C LEU A 368 -12.40 -10.70 34.74
N TYR A 369 -11.13 -10.31 34.84
CA TYR A 369 -10.14 -10.60 33.81
C TYR A 369 -9.42 -11.92 34.03
N ALA A 370 -9.28 -12.37 35.28
CA ALA A 370 -8.84 -13.71 35.60
C ALA A 370 -9.40 -14.14 36.96
N TYR A 371 -9.68 -15.44 37.10
CA TYR A 371 -10.18 -16.03 38.35
C TYR A 371 -9.70 -17.47 38.50
N LYS A 372 -9.27 -17.83 39.71
CA LYS A 372 -9.05 -19.22 40.12
C LYS A 372 -9.02 -19.33 41.64
N SER A 373 -9.81 -20.25 42.17
CA SER A 373 -9.88 -20.51 43.62
C SER A 373 -10.19 -19.22 44.38
N SER A 374 -9.28 -18.70 45.19
CA SER A 374 -9.49 -17.47 45.95
C SER A 374 -9.11 -16.17 45.23
N LYS A 375 -8.55 -16.18 44.02
CA LYS A 375 -7.93 -14.98 43.41
C LYS A 375 -8.78 -14.45 42.27
N SER A 376 -8.99 -13.14 42.24
CA SER A 376 -9.79 -12.47 41.22
C SER A 376 -9.17 -11.14 40.83
N LEU A 377 -8.87 -10.99 39.55
CA LEU A 377 -8.44 -9.73 38.94
C LEU A 377 -9.64 -9.01 38.34
N PHE A 378 -10.11 -7.96 39.01
CA PHE A 378 -11.10 -7.04 38.47
C PHE A 378 -10.39 -5.85 37.81
N VAL A 379 -10.75 -5.51 36.57
CA VAL A 379 -10.10 -4.43 35.81
C VAL A 379 -11.16 -3.56 35.11
N ARG A 380 -10.96 -2.24 35.08
CA ARG A 380 -11.84 -1.29 34.35
C ARG A 380 -11.96 -1.64 32.86
N LYS A 381 -13.20 -1.91 32.42
CA LYS A 381 -13.48 -2.42 31.07
C LYS A 381 -13.51 -1.34 29.98
N ASP A 382 -13.80 -0.11 30.38
CA ASP A 382 -13.83 1.08 29.53
C ASP A 382 -12.42 1.61 29.20
N ARG A 383 -11.44 1.27 30.05
CA ARG A 383 -10.05 1.70 29.88
C ARG A 383 -9.12 0.61 29.36
N PHE A 384 -9.28 -0.63 29.83
CA PHE A 384 -8.36 -1.72 29.52
C PHE A 384 -9.01 -2.79 28.68
N THR A 385 -8.30 -3.27 27.66
CA THR A 385 -8.67 -4.47 26.91
C THR A 385 -7.90 -5.67 27.42
N ARG A 386 -8.58 -6.77 27.77
CA ARG A 386 -7.94 -8.04 28.14
C ARG A 386 -7.42 -8.74 26.89
N MET A 387 -6.11 -8.99 26.84
CA MET A 387 -5.45 -9.63 25.70
C MET A 387 -5.30 -11.14 25.91
N ARG A 388 -4.78 -11.53 27.08
CA ARG A 388 -4.57 -12.92 27.50
C ARG A 388 -4.76 -13.02 29.00
N TYR A 389 -5.06 -14.21 29.49
CA TYR A 389 -5.16 -14.47 30.92
C TYR A 389 -4.90 -15.93 31.21
N GLY A 390 -4.63 -16.25 32.47
CA GLY A 390 -4.40 -17.62 32.88
C GLY A 390 -4.22 -17.76 34.39
N SER A 391 -3.72 -18.93 34.78
CA SER A 391 -3.42 -19.24 36.16
C SER A 391 -2.10 -19.97 36.30
N ILE A 392 -1.51 -19.89 37.49
CA ILE A 392 -0.27 -20.56 37.86
C ILE A 392 -0.59 -21.43 39.08
N THR A 393 -0.11 -22.67 39.08
CA THR A 393 -0.16 -23.55 40.26
C THR A 393 1.09 -23.30 41.10
N LEU A 394 0.91 -22.87 42.35
CA LEU A 394 2.00 -22.57 43.27
C LEU A 394 2.30 -23.77 44.18
N ASP A 395 1.25 -24.42 44.67
CA ASP A 395 1.31 -25.67 45.41
C ASP A 395 0.01 -26.43 45.18
N LYS A 396 0.08 -27.54 44.44
CA LYS A 396 -1.08 -28.36 44.10
C LYS A 396 -1.67 -29.06 45.33
N ALA A 397 -0.82 -29.53 46.24
CA ALA A 397 -1.26 -30.27 47.42
C ALA A 397 -2.06 -29.39 48.39
N ARG A 398 -1.75 -28.09 48.43
CA ARG A 398 -2.42 -27.09 49.28
C ARG A 398 -3.44 -26.23 48.54
N ASN A 399 -3.76 -26.53 47.28
CA ASN A 399 -4.66 -25.73 46.44
C ASN A 399 -4.26 -24.24 46.35
N ARG A 400 -2.95 -23.95 46.30
CA ARG A 400 -2.40 -22.60 46.15
C ARG A 400 -2.13 -22.30 44.69
N TYR A 401 -2.66 -21.17 44.24
CA TYR A 401 -2.60 -20.72 42.86
C TYR A 401 -2.22 -19.24 42.80
N ALA A 402 -1.98 -18.73 41.60
CA ALA A 402 -2.07 -17.32 41.25
C ALA A 402 -2.84 -17.20 39.93
N VAL A 403 -3.33 -16.01 39.63
CA VAL A 403 -3.92 -15.69 38.32
C VAL A 403 -3.20 -14.51 37.69
N TRP A 404 -3.29 -14.40 36.38
CA TRP A 404 -2.68 -13.30 35.65
C TRP A 404 -3.54 -12.86 34.47
N ALA A 405 -3.41 -11.60 34.08
CA ALA A 405 -3.99 -11.03 32.88
C ALA A 405 -3.01 -10.07 32.20
N GLU A 406 -2.81 -10.24 30.89
CA GLU A 406 -2.21 -9.22 30.04
C GLU A 406 -3.30 -8.25 29.62
N VAL A 407 -3.11 -6.97 29.93
CA VAL A 407 -4.05 -5.90 29.58
C VAL A 407 -3.38 -4.83 28.72
N ARG A 408 -4.15 -4.22 27.83
CA ARG A 408 -3.75 -3.04 27.04
C ARG A 408 -4.57 -1.83 27.48
N ASP A 409 -3.90 -0.77 27.91
CA ASP A 409 -4.54 0.54 28.10
C ASP A 409 -4.90 1.13 26.72
N GLN A 410 -6.17 1.52 26.56
CA GLN A 410 -6.68 1.90 25.25
C GLN A 410 -6.13 3.22 24.71
N ALA A 411 -5.79 4.17 25.58
CA ALA A 411 -5.31 5.49 25.20
C ALA A 411 -3.82 5.50 24.86
N SER A 412 -3.02 4.79 25.66
CA SER A 412 -1.57 4.74 25.49
C SER A 412 -1.11 3.65 24.52
N GLY A 413 -1.92 2.61 24.32
CA GLY A 413 -1.54 1.41 23.58
C GLY A 413 -0.57 0.49 24.33
N SER A 414 -0.07 0.92 25.49
CA SER A 414 0.87 0.19 26.33
C SER A 414 0.21 -1.02 26.99
N ARG A 415 1.03 -2.02 27.31
CA ARG A 415 0.59 -3.28 27.90
C ARG A 415 1.31 -3.55 29.20
N VAL A 416 0.59 -4.16 30.13
CA VAL A 416 1.13 -4.60 31.42
C VAL A 416 0.54 -5.97 31.76
N MET A 417 1.33 -6.79 32.45
CA MET A 417 0.84 -8.05 33.01
C MET A 417 0.49 -7.84 34.48
N LEU A 418 -0.78 -8.07 34.81
CA LEU A 418 -1.31 -8.01 36.17
C LEU A 418 -1.32 -9.42 36.75
N VAL A 419 -0.90 -9.57 38.00
CA VAL A 419 -0.85 -10.85 38.70
C VAL A 419 -1.50 -10.70 40.07
N ASP A 420 -2.31 -11.69 40.43
CA ASP A 420 -2.95 -11.81 41.75
C ASP A 420 -2.53 -13.14 42.41
N ALA A 421 -1.95 -13.05 43.61
CA ALA A 421 -1.50 -14.18 44.40
C ALA A 421 -2.11 -14.20 45.82
N HIS A 422 -2.22 -15.40 46.37
CA HIS A 422 -2.61 -15.63 47.77
C HIS A 422 -1.81 -16.83 48.29
N LEU A 423 -0.74 -16.53 49.02
CA LEU A 423 0.24 -17.51 49.49
C LEU A 423 -0.19 -18.17 50.81
N GLU A 424 0.61 -19.14 51.26
CA GLU A 424 0.37 -19.85 52.51
C GLU A 424 0.35 -18.90 53.73
N PRO A 425 -0.68 -18.97 54.60
CA PRO A 425 -0.75 -18.21 55.84
C PRO A 425 0.13 -18.82 56.93
N TYR A 426 0.08 -18.23 58.13
CA TYR A 426 0.82 -18.63 59.34
C TYR A 426 2.33 -18.34 59.34
N LYS A 427 2.96 -18.38 60.51
CA LYS A 427 4.35 -17.96 60.73
C LYS A 427 5.24 -19.12 61.16
N GLY A 428 6.54 -18.97 60.96
CA GLY A 428 7.54 -19.98 61.33
C GLY A 428 8.16 -20.68 60.13
N VAL A 429 9.36 -21.23 60.35
CA VAL A 429 10.26 -21.74 59.30
C VAL A 429 9.60 -22.71 58.32
N THR A 430 8.69 -23.58 58.79
CA THR A 430 7.98 -24.53 57.93
C THR A 430 7.07 -23.82 56.93
N HIS A 431 6.32 -22.82 57.38
CA HIS A 431 5.43 -22.02 56.52
C HIS A 431 6.23 -21.05 55.64
N ASP A 432 7.34 -20.50 56.15
CA ASP A 432 8.25 -19.66 55.36
C ASP A 432 8.87 -20.45 54.20
N ARG A 433 9.30 -21.70 54.41
CA ARG A 433 9.79 -22.58 53.33
C ARG A 433 8.71 -22.85 52.28
N GLN A 434 7.45 -23.02 52.70
CA GLN A 434 6.32 -23.19 51.78
C GLN A 434 6.08 -21.92 50.95
N ARG A 435 6.04 -20.74 51.58
CA ARG A 435 5.95 -19.46 50.88
C ARG A 435 7.12 -19.21 49.95
N GLU A 436 8.34 -19.59 50.34
CA GLU A 436 9.52 -19.48 49.48
C GLU A 436 9.35 -20.31 48.21
N ALA A 437 8.92 -21.57 48.34
CA ALA A 437 8.65 -22.44 47.19
C ALA A 437 7.51 -21.90 46.30
N GLN A 438 6.42 -21.42 46.91
CA GLN A 438 5.29 -20.84 46.18
C GLN A 438 5.68 -19.54 45.45
N THR A 439 6.51 -18.69 46.05
CA THR A 439 6.98 -17.45 45.42
C THR A 439 7.92 -17.77 44.25
N LYS A 440 8.81 -18.77 44.39
CA LYS A 440 9.63 -19.24 43.26
C LYS A 440 8.78 -19.80 42.12
N ALA A 441 7.75 -20.59 42.43
CA ALA A 441 6.81 -21.10 41.45
C ALA A 441 6.01 -19.97 40.77
N LEU A 442 5.64 -18.93 41.51
CA LEU A 442 4.98 -17.74 40.98
C LEU A 442 5.87 -17.05 39.93
N LEU A 443 7.12 -16.73 40.28
CA LEU A 443 8.06 -16.07 39.37
C LEU A 443 8.35 -16.91 38.13
N ALA A 444 8.54 -18.23 38.30
CA ALA A 444 8.72 -19.15 37.17
C ALA A 444 7.49 -19.19 36.26
N GLY A 445 6.29 -19.31 36.82
CA GLY A 445 5.04 -19.35 36.07
C GLY A 445 4.76 -18.04 35.32
N VAL A 446 5.05 -16.89 35.95
CA VAL A 446 4.92 -15.59 35.29
C VAL A 446 5.95 -15.46 34.17
N LYS A 447 7.20 -15.89 34.36
CA LYS A 447 8.22 -15.92 33.30
C LYS A 447 7.76 -16.75 32.10
N THR A 448 7.14 -17.91 32.33
CA THR A 448 6.60 -18.76 31.25
C THR A 448 5.42 -18.10 30.53
N ALA A 449 4.51 -17.44 31.26
CA ALA A 449 3.35 -16.77 30.68
C ALA A 449 3.71 -15.46 29.96
N ASN A 450 4.73 -14.73 30.45
CA ASN A 450 5.15 -13.43 29.94
C ASN A 450 6.10 -13.55 28.74
N THR A 451 5.66 -14.24 27.70
CA THR A 451 6.42 -14.43 26.45
C THR A 451 6.78 -13.14 25.73
N ARG A 452 6.12 -12.03 26.07
CA ARG A 452 6.32 -10.68 25.50
C ARG A 452 7.22 -9.79 26.35
N LYS A 453 7.76 -10.29 27.48
CA LYS A 453 8.62 -9.54 28.41
C LYS A 453 8.00 -8.20 28.84
N LEU A 454 6.70 -8.21 29.10
CA LEU A 454 5.96 -7.04 29.56
C LEU A 454 6.39 -6.62 30.97
N PRO A 455 6.22 -5.34 31.33
CA PRO A 455 6.22 -4.91 32.73
C PRO A 455 5.19 -5.74 33.52
N VAL A 456 5.51 -6.11 34.76
CA VAL A 456 4.64 -6.95 35.60
C VAL A 456 4.35 -6.28 36.93
N ILE A 457 3.07 -6.28 37.32
CA ILE A 457 2.60 -5.87 38.63
C ILE A 457 2.06 -7.10 39.35
N TYR A 458 2.72 -7.50 40.45
CA TYR A 458 2.31 -8.59 41.32
C TYR A 458 1.61 -8.03 42.54
N ALA A 459 0.30 -8.13 42.56
CA ALA A 459 -0.54 -7.73 43.69
C ALA A 459 -1.03 -8.98 44.44
N GLY A 460 -1.25 -8.89 45.74
CA GLY A 460 -1.87 -9.99 46.46
C GLY A 460 -1.62 -10.01 47.96
N ASP A 461 -2.17 -11.04 48.60
CA ASP A 461 -1.86 -11.43 49.96
C ASP A 461 -0.70 -12.43 49.95
N PHE A 462 0.50 -11.91 50.19
CA PHE A 462 1.72 -12.72 50.17
C PHE A 462 2.02 -13.34 51.53
N ASN A 463 1.30 -12.97 52.59
CA ASN A 463 1.64 -13.35 53.97
C ASN A 463 3.12 -13.04 54.32
N SER A 464 3.68 -12.01 53.68
CA SER A 464 5.07 -11.55 53.79
C SER A 464 5.12 -10.41 54.81
N ASN A 465 5.88 -10.50 55.89
CA ASN A 465 6.06 -9.37 56.82
C ASN A 465 7.30 -9.60 57.69
N LYS A 466 7.91 -8.52 58.17
CA LYS A 466 9.09 -8.57 59.04
C LYS A 466 8.89 -9.42 60.30
N SER A 467 7.68 -9.46 60.86
CA SER A 467 7.40 -10.25 62.06
C SER A 467 7.44 -11.76 61.81
N ASN A 468 7.52 -12.24 60.56
CA ASN A 468 7.87 -13.64 60.26
C ASN A 468 9.33 -13.95 60.66
N ALA A 469 10.22 -12.96 60.60
CA ALA A 469 11.63 -13.08 60.96
C ALA A 469 11.91 -12.84 62.46
N ASN A 470 10.88 -12.68 63.29
CA ASN A 470 11.06 -12.53 64.73
C ASN A 470 11.56 -13.84 65.35
N GLN A 471 12.86 -13.91 65.65
CA GLN A 471 13.52 -15.14 66.12
C GLN A 471 13.08 -15.59 67.51
N SER A 472 12.62 -14.70 68.39
CA SER A 472 12.14 -15.11 69.71
C SER A 472 10.78 -15.79 69.65
N LYS A 473 9.93 -15.38 68.69
CA LYS A 473 8.60 -15.97 68.50
C LYS A 473 8.60 -17.12 67.48
N TYR A 474 9.47 -17.05 66.48
CA TYR A 474 9.55 -17.99 65.37
C TYR A 474 11.02 -18.33 65.07
N PRO A 475 11.66 -19.19 65.89
CA PRO A 475 13.04 -19.59 65.64
C PRO A 475 13.25 -20.13 64.22
N GLY A 476 14.20 -19.54 63.49
CA GLY A 476 14.48 -19.88 62.09
C GLY A 476 13.48 -19.34 61.07
N GLY A 477 12.46 -18.58 61.50
CA GLY A 477 11.53 -17.89 60.62
C GLY A 477 12.18 -16.73 59.87
N TYR A 478 11.63 -16.37 58.71
CA TYR A 478 12.17 -15.32 57.84
C TYR A 478 11.09 -14.78 56.89
N ASP A 479 11.32 -13.61 56.30
CA ASP A 479 10.37 -13.05 55.32
C ASP A 479 10.58 -13.65 53.92
N ALA A 480 9.94 -14.79 53.67
CA ALA A 480 10.17 -15.61 52.48
C ALA A 480 9.84 -14.94 51.14
N PRO A 481 8.66 -14.32 50.93
CA PRO A 481 8.36 -13.65 49.67
C PRO A 481 9.32 -12.47 49.39
N LEU A 482 9.56 -11.61 50.39
CA LEU A 482 10.53 -10.50 50.28
C LEU A 482 11.92 -11.00 49.85
N LYS A 483 12.42 -12.08 50.45
CA LYS A 483 13.71 -12.70 50.08
C LYS A 483 13.73 -13.12 48.61
N VAL A 484 12.69 -13.80 48.13
CA VAL A 484 12.63 -14.32 46.75
C VAL A 484 12.49 -13.18 45.73
N PHE A 485 11.61 -12.22 45.98
CA PHE A 485 11.44 -11.06 45.10
C PHE A 485 12.70 -10.20 45.04
N THR A 486 13.36 -9.95 46.18
CA THR A 486 14.64 -9.22 46.23
C THR A 486 15.72 -9.93 45.42
N ALA A 487 15.85 -11.26 45.56
CA ALA A 487 16.80 -12.05 44.78
C ALA A 487 16.51 -12.03 43.27
N ALA A 488 15.26 -11.81 42.88
CA ALA A 488 14.85 -11.64 41.49
C ALA A 488 14.97 -10.18 40.99
N GLY A 489 15.42 -9.25 41.83
CA GLY A 489 15.49 -7.83 41.51
C GLY A 489 14.12 -7.18 41.33
N ILE A 490 13.06 -7.72 41.95
CA ILE A 490 11.69 -7.20 41.85
C ILE A 490 11.37 -6.49 43.18
N PRO A 491 11.46 -5.16 43.25
CA PRO A 491 11.21 -4.42 44.47
C PRO A 491 9.73 -4.42 44.88
N ASP A 492 9.50 -4.27 46.18
CA ASP A 492 8.20 -3.91 46.71
C ASP A 492 7.92 -2.43 46.45
N SER A 493 6.72 -2.12 45.96
CA SER A 493 6.34 -0.75 45.59
C SER A 493 6.41 0.23 46.76
N VAL A 494 6.22 -0.20 48.00
CA VAL A 494 6.34 0.68 49.18
C VAL A 494 7.76 1.27 49.31
N THR A 495 8.78 0.50 48.92
CA THR A 495 10.19 0.93 48.97
C THR A 495 10.58 1.86 47.81
N LYS A 496 9.71 1.97 46.80
CA LYS A 496 9.92 2.79 45.61
C LYS A 496 9.09 4.07 45.59
N ALA A 497 8.07 4.17 46.44
CA ALA A 497 7.26 5.36 46.57
C ALA A 497 8.06 6.49 47.25
N THR A 498 7.95 7.72 46.73
CA THR A 498 8.63 8.89 47.30
C THR A 498 8.04 9.31 48.65
N ALA A 499 6.73 9.15 48.84
CA ALA A 499 6.02 9.50 50.08
C ALA A 499 4.91 8.47 50.38
N PRO A 500 5.25 7.27 50.86
CA PRO A 500 4.24 6.26 51.19
C PRO A 500 3.38 6.71 52.38
N GLU A 501 2.06 6.70 52.20
CA GLU A 501 1.12 7.10 53.25
C GLU A 501 0.73 5.89 54.11
N ASN A 502 0.42 6.13 55.39
CA ASN A 502 -0.15 5.12 56.28
C ASN A 502 0.71 3.85 56.48
N VAL A 503 2.00 3.90 56.16
CA VAL A 503 2.97 2.78 56.27
C VAL A 503 3.10 2.23 57.69
N VAL A 504 2.75 3.01 58.71
CA VAL A 504 2.77 2.55 60.11
C VAL A 504 1.72 1.49 60.41
N TRP A 505 0.62 1.47 59.66
CA TRP A 505 -0.53 0.61 59.92
C TRP A 505 -0.40 -0.73 59.22
N ASN A 506 -0.79 -1.81 59.89
CA ASN A 506 -0.75 -3.13 59.29
C ASN A 506 -1.79 -3.26 58.16
N SER A 507 -1.46 -4.03 57.12
CA SER A 507 -2.47 -4.41 56.12
C SER A 507 -3.39 -5.50 56.65
N ALA A 508 -2.90 -6.40 57.51
CA ALA A 508 -3.76 -7.27 58.33
C ALA A 508 -4.29 -6.49 59.54
N ASN A 509 -5.57 -6.12 59.51
CA ASN A 509 -6.21 -5.45 60.64
C ASN A 509 -6.81 -6.42 61.66
N GLN A 510 -7.09 -7.68 61.26
CA GLN A 510 -7.61 -8.77 62.11
C GLN A 510 -8.94 -8.43 62.82
N ALA A 511 -9.67 -7.42 62.33
CA ALA A 511 -10.77 -6.76 63.01
C ALA A 511 -10.43 -6.33 64.46
N LYS A 512 -9.15 -6.00 64.70
CA LYS A 512 -8.65 -5.53 65.99
C LYS A 512 -8.75 -4.00 66.06
N ASN A 513 -9.34 -3.51 67.14
CA ASN A 513 -9.53 -2.08 67.40
C ASN A 513 -8.97 -1.75 68.80
N PRO A 514 -8.11 -0.72 68.97
CA PRO A 514 -7.56 0.19 67.96
C PRO A 514 -6.65 -0.48 66.93
N PRO A 515 -6.36 0.17 65.78
CA PRO A 515 -5.49 -0.40 64.76
C PRO A 515 -4.06 -0.65 65.24
N THR A 516 -3.47 -1.75 64.76
CA THR A 516 -2.09 -2.12 65.09
C THR A 516 -1.09 -1.33 64.24
N LYS A 517 -0.08 -0.73 64.91
CA LYS A 517 0.98 0.09 64.31
C LYS A 517 2.33 -0.63 64.27
N HIS A 518 2.45 -1.70 63.49
CA HIS A 518 3.73 -2.43 63.38
C HIS A 518 4.37 -2.34 61.99
N SER A 519 3.74 -1.69 61.00
CA SER A 519 4.17 -1.78 59.60
C SER A 519 4.30 -3.23 59.10
N ASP A 520 3.49 -4.14 59.66
CA ASP A 520 3.39 -5.51 59.16
C ASP A 520 2.33 -5.53 58.06
N HIS A 521 2.76 -5.13 56.86
CA HIS A 521 1.97 -5.32 55.64
C HIS A 521 2.16 -6.76 55.19
N ILE A 522 1.08 -7.52 55.03
CA ILE A 522 1.07 -8.87 54.43
C ILE A 522 0.55 -8.87 52.99
N ASP A 523 -0.20 -7.82 52.65
CA ASP A 523 -0.66 -7.51 51.31
C ASP A 523 0.37 -6.60 50.65
N HIS A 524 0.83 -6.98 49.46
CA HIS A 524 1.92 -6.28 48.78
C HIS A 524 1.60 -6.04 47.32
N VAL A 525 2.31 -5.05 46.76
CA VAL A 525 2.38 -4.82 45.31
C VAL A 525 3.86 -4.81 44.95
N TYR A 526 4.37 -5.92 44.40
CA TYR A 526 5.71 -5.99 43.82
C TYR A 526 5.67 -5.61 42.34
N ILE A 527 6.71 -4.94 41.87
CA ILE A 527 6.75 -4.40 40.51
C ILE A 527 8.07 -4.71 39.83
N THR A 528 8.06 -4.91 38.51
CA THR A 528 9.30 -5.02 37.75
C THR A 528 10.07 -3.68 37.76
N PRO A 529 11.42 -3.68 37.65
CA PRO A 529 12.24 -2.47 37.84
C PRO A 529 12.00 -1.31 36.87
N ASP A 530 11.40 -1.59 35.72
CA ASP A 530 11.05 -0.63 34.68
C ASP A 530 9.82 0.23 35.03
N LEU A 531 9.10 -0.12 36.09
CA LEU A 531 7.92 0.60 36.56
C LEU A 531 8.30 1.66 37.61
N VAL A 532 7.66 2.84 37.51
CA VAL A 532 7.86 3.95 38.46
C VAL A 532 6.67 4.01 39.42
N VAL A 533 6.91 3.98 40.73
CA VAL A 533 5.86 4.13 41.74
C VAL A 533 5.65 5.60 42.04
N LYS A 534 4.44 6.09 41.75
CA LYS A 534 4.05 7.49 41.97
C LYS A 534 3.44 7.71 43.35
N ALA A 535 2.68 6.74 43.84
CA ALA A 535 2.06 6.79 45.16
C ALA A 535 1.86 5.39 45.72
N TRP A 536 1.83 5.29 47.05
CA TRP A 536 1.56 4.06 47.78
C TRP A 536 0.86 4.39 49.09
N LYS A 537 -0.15 3.62 49.47
CA LYS A 537 -0.77 3.74 50.79
C LYS A 537 -1.43 2.45 51.30
N VAL A 538 -1.47 2.31 52.62
CA VAL A 538 -2.48 1.47 53.28
C VAL A 538 -3.78 2.26 53.38
N VAL A 539 -4.85 1.71 52.82
CA VAL A 539 -6.20 2.31 52.87
C VAL A 539 -6.80 1.98 54.23
N ILE A 540 -6.88 2.99 55.11
CA ILE A 540 -7.39 2.84 56.46
C ILE A 540 -8.46 3.90 56.74
N THR A 541 -9.53 3.50 57.43
CA THR A 541 -10.60 4.43 57.87
C THR A 541 -10.66 4.43 59.39
N ILE A 542 -10.12 5.49 60.00
CA ILE A 542 -10.11 5.71 61.44
C ILE A 542 -10.92 6.94 61.82
N THR A 543 -11.54 6.89 62.99
CA THR A 543 -12.24 8.01 63.64
C THR A 543 -11.24 9.00 64.24
N SER A 544 -11.72 10.18 64.63
CA SER A 544 -10.90 11.19 65.33
C SER A 544 -10.31 10.68 66.66
N SER A 545 -10.91 9.66 67.27
CA SER A 545 -10.39 9.00 68.48
C SER A 545 -9.32 7.92 68.18
N GLY A 546 -8.93 7.74 66.92
CA GLY A 546 -7.88 6.79 66.51
C GLY A 546 -8.34 5.33 66.39
N ASN A 547 -9.64 5.08 66.54
CA ASN A 547 -10.24 3.76 66.38
C ASN A 547 -10.71 3.51 64.94
N TYR A 548 -10.70 2.26 64.49
CA TYR A 548 -11.38 1.86 63.26
C TYR A 548 -12.86 2.21 63.32
N ARG A 549 -13.41 2.60 62.16
CA ARG A 549 -14.85 2.65 61.97
C ARG A 549 -15.41 1.22 61.92
N THR A 550 -16.35 0.91 62.80
CA THR A 550 -17.06 -0.37 62.81
C THR A 550 -18.44 -0.24 62.14
N PRO A 551 -19.00 -1.34 61.61
CA PRO A 551 -18.39 -2.67 61.49
C PRO A 551 -17.26 -2.72 60.45
N PHE A 552 -16.32 -3.64 60.64
CA PHE A 552 -15.24 -3.91 59.69
C PHE A 552 -15.78 -4.53 58.39
N ALA A 553 -15.21 -4.13 57.26
CA ALA A 553 -15.51 -4.75 55.96
C ALA A 553 -14.80 -6.11 55.77
N THR A 554 -13.61 -6.26 56.33
CA THR A 554 -12.79 -7.47 56.30
C THR A 554 -11.69 -7.34 57.35
N ASP A 555 -10.98 -8.44 57.61
CA ASP A 555 -9.82 -8.49 58.48
C ASP A 555 -8.54 -7.92 57.84
N HIS A 556 -8.64 -7.32 56.65
CA HIS A 556 -7.58 -6.61 55.96
C HIS A 556 -7.93 -5.14 55.66
N ASN A 557 -6.90 -4.31 55.59
CA ASN A 557 -6.89 -3.00 54.96
C ASN A 557 -6.34 -3.18 53.53
N PRO A 558 -6.98 -2.61 52.51
CA PRO A 558 -6.41 -2.64 51.17
C PRO A 558 -5.06 -1.93 51.11
N VAL A 559 -4.18 -2.40 50.24
CA VAL A 559 -2.98 -1.65 49.82
C VAL A 559 -3.23 -1.11 48.42
N MET A 560 -2.94 0.18 48.24
CA MET A 560 -3.16 0.90 47.00
C MET A 560 -1.85 1.48 46.50
N THR A 561 -1.53 1.23 45.24
CA THR A 561 -0.32 1.72 44.56
C THR A 561 -0.70 2.39 43.24
N VAL A 562 -0.09 3.52 42.94
CA VAL A 562 -0.14 4.14 41.61
C VAL A 562 1.20 3.93 40.93
N VAL A 563 1.17 3.29 39.76
CA VAL A 563 2.36 2.88 39.02
C VAL A 563 2.31 3.46 37.62
N GLU A 564 3.39 4.12 37.17
CA GLU A 564 3.56 4.51 35.79
C GLU A 564 4.24 3.38 35.01
N VAL A 565 3.56 2.93 33.96
CA VAL A 565 4.07 1.99 32.98
C VAL A 565 4.73 2.81 31.85
N PRO A 566 6.00 2.54 31.49
CA PRO A 566 6.71 3.34 30.51
C PRO A 566 6.18 3.13 29.09
N ALA A 567 6.50 4.09 28.20
CA ALA A 567 6.34 3.90 26.76
C ALA A 567 7.24 2.80 26.24
N ALA A 568 6.76 2.07 25.23
CA ALA A 568 7.54 1.13 24.45
C ALA A 568 7.88 1.75 23.08
N PRO A 569 9.10 1.53 22.56
CA PRO A 569 9.49 2.03 21.26
C PRO A 569 8.68 1.38 20.14
N SER A 570 8.74 1.99 18.96
CA SER A 570 8.20 1.41 17.72
C SER A 570 8.84 0.06 17.42
N ALA A 571 8.08 -0.85 16.81
CA ALA A 571 8.59 -2.10 16.26
C ALA A 571 8.27 -2.17 14.76
N PRO A 572 9.19 -2.70 13.92
CA PRO A 572 8.94 -2.90 12.50
C PRO A 572 7.77 -3.86 12.21
#